data_AF-A0A4U9UAH3-F1
#
_entry.id   AF-A0A4U9UAH3-F1
#
_cell.length_a   1.000
_cell.length_b   1.000
_cell.length_c   1.000
_cell.angle_alpha   90.00
_cell.angle_beta   90.00
_cell.angle_gamma   90.00
#
_symmetry.space_group_name_H-M   'P 1'
#
loop_
_entity.id
_entity.type
_entity.pdbx_description
1 polymer ?
#
loop_
_entity_poly.entity_id
_entity_poly.type
_entity_poly.pdbx_seq_one_letter_code
_entity_poly.pdbx_strand_id
1 'polypeptide(L)'
;MTAPKLTPYLEQLGFNLVGYGCTTCIGNSGPLPEPIEQAIKEGDLTVGAVLSGNRNFEGRIHPLVKTNWLASPPLVVAYALAGNMKVDLTKDALGVGRDGKPVYLKDIWPTSQEIAQAVAEVSTEMFHKEYGAVFDGDASWQAIQVTGSATYEWQADSTYIRHPPFFSTMKAQPDPVQDIHGARILAILADSVTTDHISPAGNIKRDSPAGAT
;
A
#
# COMPACT_ATOMS: atom_id res chain seq x y z
N MET A 1 -1.56 -1.31 20.12
CA MET A 1 -0.89 0.00 20.26
C MET A 1 -1.53 0.87 21.33
N THR A 2 -2.86 0.96 21.37
CA THR A 2 -3.59 1.74 22.39
C THR A 2 -3.47 1.15 23.80
N ALA A 3 -3.67 -0.16 23.96
CA ALA A 3 -3.52 -0.85 25.25
C ALA A 3 -2.13 -0.63 25.88
N PRO A 4 -1.01 -0.94 25.18
CA PRO A 4 0.33 -0.66 25.68
C PRO A 4 0.75 0.82 25.61
N LYS A 5 -0.16 1.75 25.29
CA LYS A 5 0.06 3.20 25.23
C LYS A 5 1.25 3.64 24.35
N LEU A 6 1.48 2.93 23.25
CA LEU A 6 2.59 3.21 22.33
C LEU A 6 2.25 4.25 21.25
N THR A 7 0.95 4.47 21.01
CA THR A 7 0.46 5.36 19.94
C THR A 7 1.08 6.77 19.98
N PRO A 8 1.15 7.48 21.12
CA PRO A 8 1.68 8.85 21.14
C PRO A 8 3.15 8.94 20.70
N TYR A 9 3.95 7.93 21.00
CA TYR A 9 5.37 7.90 20.62
C TYR A 9 5.54 7.62 19.12
N LEU A 10 4.71 6.74 18.56
CA LEU A 10 4.69 6.47 17.12
C LEU A 10 4.27 7.72 16.34
N GLU A 11 3.22 8.41 16.79
CA GLU A 11 2.75 9.66 16.18
C GLU A 11 3.82 10.76 16.21
N GLN A 12 4.55 10.90 17.32
CA GLN A 12 5.67 11.84 17.43
C GLN A 12 6.78 11.56 16.41
N LEU A 13 7.00 10.29 16.07
CA LEU A 13 7.95 9.86 15.04
C LEU A 13 7.39 9.93 13.61
N GLY A 14 6.15 10.37 13.43
CA GLY A 14 5.47 10.48 12.14
C GLY A 14 4.67 9.24 11.72
N PHE A 15 4.62 8.19 12.55
CA PHE A 15 3.85 6.96 12.31
C PHE A 15 2.39 7.11 12.78
N ASN A 16 1.70 8.10 12.22
CA ASN A 16 0.29 8.33 12.47
C ASN A 16 -0.57 7.22 11.83
N LEU A 17 -1.70 6.90 12.44
CA LEU A 17 -2.69 6.04 11.81
C LEU A 17 -3.33 6.79 10.62
N VAL A 18 -2.97 6.38 9.41
CA VAL A 18 -3.49 7.00 8.17
C VAL A 18 -4.76 6.34 7.63
N GLY A 19 -5.08 5.14 8.11
CA GLY A 19 -6.28 4.41 7.73
C GLY A 19 -6.17 2.90 7.94
N TYR A 20 -7.32 2.22 7.90
CA TYR A 20 -7.44 0.77 7.98
C TYR A 20 -7.67 0.19 6.57
N GLY A 21 -6.59 -0.19 5.89
CA GLY A 21 -6.66 -0.75 4.53
C GLY A 21 -5.28 -1.03 3.95
N CYS A 22 -5.23 -1.50 2.71
CA CYS A 22 -3.97 -1.91 2.08
C CYS A 22 -2.95 -0.77 1.92
N THR A 23 -3.41 0.47 1.67
CA THR A 23 -2.58 1.69 1.56
C THR A 23 -1.28 1.46 0.76
N THR A 24 -0.12 1.73 1.33
CA THR A 24 1.20 1.58 0.70
C THR A 24 1.49 0.16 0.21
N CYS A 25 0.93 -0.89 0.83
CA CYS A 25 1.15 -2.28 0.44
C CYS A 25 0.69 -2.57 -1.00
N ILE A 26 -0.36 -1.89 -1.47
CA ILE A 26 -0.87 -2.01 -2.84
C ILE A 26 -0.36 -0.90 -3.77
N GLY A 27 0.50 0.00 -3.28
CA GLY A 27 0.96 1.16 -4.04
C GLY A 27 0.11 2.42 -3.87
N ASN A 28 -0.88 2.40 -2.99
CA ASN A 28 -1.64 3.60 -2.61
C ASN A 28 -0.87 4.38 -1.54
N SER A 29 0.38 4.75 -1.86
CA SER A 29 1.29 5.46 -0.96
C SER A 29 1.04 6.97 -0.89
N GLY A 30 0.25 7.51 -1.83
CA GLY A 30 0.12 8.96 -2.02
C GLY A 30 1.37 9.59 -2.64
N PRO A 31 1.35 10.92 -2.87
CA PRO A 31 2.49 11.66 -3.42
C PRO A 31 3.59 11.88 -2.38
N LEU A 32 4.83 12.03 -2.85
CA LEU A 32 5.90 12.57 -2.03
C LEU A 32 5.80 14.10 -1.96
N PRO A 33 6.34 14.75 -0.91
CA PRO A 33 6.49 16.19 -0.89
C PRO A 33 7.22 16.71 -2.14
N GLU A 34 6.71 17.77 -2.76
CA GLU A 34 7.21 18.32 -4.03
C GLU A 34 8.74 18.57 -4.03
N PRO A 35 9.35 19.15 -2.98
CA PRO A 35 10.81 19.34 -2.95
C PRO A 35 11.60 18.03 -3.02
N ILE A 36 11.06 16.94 -2.45
CA ILE A 36 11.68 15.61 -2.50
C ILE A 36 11.56 15.03 -3.91
N GLU A 37 10.39 15.16 -4.55
CA GLU A 37 10.21 14.69 -5.92
C GLU A 37 11.15 15.39 -6.91
N GLN A 38 11.27 16.73 -6.79
CA GLN A 38 12.17 17.52 -7.63
C GLN A 38 13.62 17.08 -7.42
N ALA A 39 14.07 16.95 -6.17
CA ALA A 39 15.44 16.50 -5.87
C ALA A 39 15.75 15.10 -6.44
N ILE A 40 14.79 14.16 -6.37
CA ILE A 40 14.95 12.82 -6.96
C ILE A 40 15.10 12.90 -8.48
N LYS A 41 14.24 13.68 -9.15
CA LYS A 41 14.20 13.81 -10.61
C LYS A 41 15.43 14.55 -11.15
N GLU A 42 15.76 15.70 -10.58
CA GLU A 42 16.89 16.54 -11.02
C GLU A 42 18.24 15.89 -10.73
N GLY A 43 18.36 15.17 -9.61
CA GLY A 43 19.59 14.49 -9.21
C GLY A 43 19.76 13.08 -9.76
N ASP A 44 18.78 12.56 -10.53
CA ASP A 44 18.67 11.13 -10.90
C ASP A 44 19.01 10.18 -9.74
N LEU A 45 18.41 10.45 -8.58
CA LEU A 45 18.76 9.75 -7.35
C LEU A 45 18.12 8.36 -7.32
N THR A 46 18.92 7.35 -6.97
CA THR A 46 18.39 6.04 -6.57
C THR A 46 17.91 6.12 -5.12
N VAL A 47 16.61 6.29 -4.94
CA VAL A 47 15.96 6.26 -3.62
C VAL A 47 15.39 4.88 -3.29
N GLY A 48 15.36 4.59 -2.00
CA GLY A 48 14.84 3.34 -1.46
C GLY A 48 13.67 3.55 -0.51
N ALA A 49 12.71 2.63 -0.51
CA ALA A 49 11.68 2.53 0.53
C ALA A 49 11.90 1.27 1.38
N VAL A 50 11.53 1.38 2.65
CA VAL A 50 11.49 0.25 3.60
C VAL A 50 10.05 0.11 4.07
N LEU A 51 9.50 -1.10 4.01
CA LEU A 51 8.10 -1.34 4.36
C LEU A 51 7.90 -2.70 5.01
N SER A 52 6.91 -2.79 5.88
CA SER A 52 6.45 -4.05 6.50
C SER A 52 5.33 -4.71 5.71
N GLY A 53 5.50 -4.76 4.39
CA GLY A 53 4.60 -5.42 3.44
C GLY A 53 5.09 -6.81 3.03
N ASN A 54 4.59 -7.32 1.91
CA ASN A 54 4.94 -8.64 1.37
C ASN A 54 5.42 -8.64 -0.09
N ARG A 55 5.40 -7.50 -0.78
CA ARG A 55 5.85 -7.33 -2.17
C ARG A 55 6.63 -6.03 -2.31
N ASN A 56 7.68 -6.05 -3.13
CA ASN A 56 8.63 -4.95 -3.27
C ASN A 56 9.11 -4.75 -4.72
N PHE A 57 8.27 -5.07 -5.70
CA PHE A 57 8.60 -4.87 -7.12
C PHE A 57 8.81 -3.37 -7.43
N GLU A 58 9.63 -3.09 -8.44
CA GLU A 58 9.86 -1.72 -8.93
C GLU A 58 8.53 -1.07 -9.34
N GLY A 59 8.36 0.22 -9.00
CA GLY A 59 7.17 0.99 -9.35
C GLY A 59 5.88 0.61 -8.58
N ARG A 60 5.88 -0.49 -7.82
CA ARG A 60 4.72 -0.92 -7.03
C ARG A 60 4.46 -0.02 -5.84
N ILE A 61 5.50 0.40 -5.12
CA ILE A 61 5.35 1.14 -3.86
C ILE A 61 5.14 2.62 -4.13
N HIS A 62 6.01 3.22 -4.94
CA HIS A 62 5.88 4.60 -5.40
C HIS A 62 6.61 4.73 -6.75
N PRO A 63 6.09 5.50 -7.72
CA PRO A 63 6.68 5.60 -9.07
C PRO A 63 8.12 6.14 -9.11
N LEU A 64 8.50 6.95 -8.11
CA LEU A 64 9.86 7.51 -7.99
C LEU A 64 10.82 6.64 -7.18
N VAL A 65 10.37 5.49 -6.65
CA VAL A 65 11.19 4.62 -5.81
C VAL A 65 11.60 3.37 -6.58
N LYS A 66 12.90 3.30 -6.90
CA LYS A 66 13.51 2.21 -7.68
C LYS A 66 13.85 0.99 -6.83
N THR A 67 14.13 1.18 -5.54
CA THR A 67 14.55 0.08 -4.63
C THR A 67 13.61 -0.03 -3.44
N ASN A 68 13.13 -1.24 -3.13
CA ASN A 68 12.14 -1.46 -2.07
C ASN A 68 12.55 -2.65 -1.20
N TRP A 69 12.51 -2.49 0.12
CA TRP A 69 12.97 -3.49 1.07
C TRP A 69 11.86 -3.89 2.04
N LEU A 70 11.59 -5.20 2.10
CA LEU A 70 10.68 -5.76 3.08
C LEU A 70 11.42 -5.93 4.41
N ALA A 71 10.87 -5.36 5.47
CA ALA A 71 11.45 -5.42 6.80
C ALA A 71 10.36 -5.58 7.87
N SER A 72 10.74 -5.99 9.08
CA SER A 72 9.80 -6.00 10.19
C SER A 72 9.37 -4.57 10.57
N PRO A 73 8.18 -4.37 11.16
CA PRO A 73 7.73 -3.05 11.61
C PRO A 73 8.78 -2.25 12.43
N PRO A 74 9.48 -2.82 13.43
CA PRO A 74 10.52 -2.07 14.15
C PRO A 74 11.72 -1.68 13.28
N LEU A 75 12.08 -2.46 12.26
CA LEU A 75 13.13 -2.07 11.31
C LEU A 75 12.69 -0.91 10.41
N VAL A 76 11.42 -0.83 10.04
CA VAL A 76 10.89 0.34 9.31
C VAL A 76 11.10 1.61 10.15
N VAL A 77 10.80 1.55 11.46
CA VAL A 77 11.05 2.67 12.39
C VAL A 77 12.54 2.97 12.49
N ALA A 78 13.40 1.96 12.63
CA ALA A 78 14.85 2.16 12.71
C ALA A 78 15.43 2.86 11.47
N TYR A 79 15.03 2.44 10.26
CA TYR A 79 15.48 3.09 9.03
C TYR A 79 14.88 4.48 8.83
N ALA A 80 13.65 4.73 9.32
CA ALA A 80 13.08 6.07 9.32
C ALA A 80 13.87 7.02 10.24
N LEU A 81 14.30 6.55 11.41
CA LEU A 81 15.16 7.31 12.32
C LEU A 81 16.54 7.57 11.73
N ALA A 82 17.15 6.56 11.10
CA ALA A 82 18.45 6.71 10.45
C ALA A 82 18.41 7.61 9.20
N GLY A 83 17.24 7.72 8.55
CA GLY A 83 17.01 8.55 7.37
C GLY A 83 17.74 8.11 6.10
N ASN A 84 18.48 6.99 6.15
CA ASN A 84 19.20 6.46 5.01
C ASN A 84 19.45 4.95 5.17
N MET A 85 19.69 4.26 4.05
CA MET A 85 19.92 2.81 4.03
C MET A 85 21.40 2.42 3.94
N LYS A 86 22.31 3.40 3.91
CA LYS A 86 23.76 3.15 3.81
C LYS A 86 24.43 2.97 5.17
N VAL A 87 23.71 3.22 6.26
CA VAL A 87 24.17 2.98 7.63
C VAL A 87 24.23 1.49 7.94
N ASP A 88 25.27 1.08 8.66
CA ASP A 88 25.33 -0.21 9.32
C ASP A 88 24.60 -0.09 10.67
N LEU A 89 23.31 -0.42 10.71
CA LEU A 89 22.49 -0.34 11.94
C LEU A 89 23.06 -1.16 13.12
N THR A 90 24.01 -2.06 12.89
CA THR A 90 24.67 -2.85 13.94
C THR A 90 25.85 -2.12 14.60
N LYS A 91 26.39 -1.09 13.96
CA LYS A 91 27.60 -0.37 14.40
C LYS A 91 27.42 1.14 14.48
N ASP A 92 26.63 1.72 13.59
CA ASP A 92 26.44 3.15 13.49
C ASP A 92 25.37 3.61 14.48
N ALA A 93 25.58 4.79 15.06
CA ALA A 93 24.58 5.43 15.90
C ALA A 93 23.41 5.92 15.03
N LEU A 94 22.17 5.72 15.50
CA LEU A 94 20.96 6.25 14.88
C LEU A 94 20.85 7.77 15.04
N GLY A 95 21.48 8.31 16.09
CA GLY A 95 21.48 9.73 16.39
C GLY A 95 22.15 10.01 17.73
N VAL A 96 21.98 11.24 18.20
CA VAL A 96 22.51 11.70 19.48
C VAL A 96 21.34 11.95 20.43
N GLY A 97 21.41 11.34 21.62
CA GLY A 97 20.43 11.49 22.68
C GLY A 97 20.44 12.90 23.27
N ARG A 98 19.41 13.22 24.07
CA ARG A 98 19.31 14.51 24.77
C ARG A 98 20.44 14.74 25.78
N ASP A 99 21.10 13.66 26.20
CA ASP A 99 22.27 13.68 27.07
C ASP A 99 23.60 13.83 26.31
N GLY A 100 23.54 14.03 24.98
CA GLY A 100 24.71 14.19 24.12
C GLY A 100 25.40 12.87 23.75
N LYS A 101 24.88 11.70 24.15
CA LYS A 101 25.49 10.41 23.85
C LYS A 101 24.97 9.82 22.54
N PRO A 102 25.80 9.06 21.80
CA PRO A 102 25.31 8.31 20.64
C PRO A 102 24.30 7.24 21.09
N VAL A 103 23.19 7.13 20.37
CA VAL A 103 22.16 6.10 20.57
C VAL A 103 22.24 5.11 19.42
N TYR A 104 22.46 3.84 19.74
CA TYR A 104 22.56 2.74 18.78
C TYR A 104 21.25 1.95 18.73
N LEU A 105 21.07 1.15 17.67
CA LEU A 105 19.88 0.29 17.55
C LEU A 105 19.70 -0.62 18.77
N LYS A 106 20.80 -1.22 19.26
CA LYS A 106 20.80 -2.11 20.43
C LYS A 106 20.31 -1.42 21.72
N ASP A 107 20.38 -0.09 21.81
CA ASP A 107 19.98 0.64 23.01
C ASP A 107 18.46 0.85 23.06
N ILE A 108 17.78 0.77 21.91
CA ILE A 108 16.34 1.02 21.78
C ILE A 108 15.55 -0.20 21.28
N TRP A 109 16.23 -1.29 20.95
CA TRP A 109 15.58 -2.48 20.41
C TRP A 109 14.85 -3.24 21.53
N PRO A 110 13.53 -3.47 21.41
CA PRO A 110 12.78 -4.13 22.46
C PRO A 110 13.20 -5.60 22.57
N THR A 111 13.32 -6.06 23.80
CA THR A 111 13.56 -7.48 24.10
C THR A 111 12.30 -8.31 23.84
N SER A 112 12.48 -9.62 23.62
CA SER A 112 11.35 -10.54 23.46
C SER A 112 10.42 -10.54 24.67
N GLN A 113 10.94 -10.29 25.87
CA GLN A 113 10.15 -10.22 27.09
C GLN A 113 9.27 -8.98 27.14
N GLU A 114 9.80 -7.80 26.79
CA GLU A 114 9.03 -6.55 26.71
C GLU A 114 7.93 -6.65 25.65
N ILE A 115 8.23 -7.25 24.50
CA ILE A 115 7.23 -7.51 23.46
C ILE A 115 6.14 -8.44 23.98
N ALA A 116 6.50 -9.55 24.63
CA ALA A 116 5.53 -10.49 25.18
C ALA A 116 4.63 -9.85 26.23
N GLN A 117 5.18 -8.99 27.09
CA GLN A 117 4.42 -8.23 28.07
C GLN A 117 3.42 -7.28 27.42
N ALA A 118 3.84 -6.52 26.40
CA ALA A 118 2.95 -5.64 25.66
C ALA A 118 1.84 -6.40 24.90
N VAL A 119 2.14 -7.60 24.38
CA VAL A 119 1.15 -8.48 23.73
C VAL A 119 0.14 -9.03 24.73
N ALA A 120 0.57 -9.33 25.96
CA ALA A 120 -0.32 -9.82 27.01
C ALA A 120 -1.39 -8.81 27.46
N GLU A 121 -1.20 -7.51 27.16
CA GLU A 121 -2.21 -6.47 27.40
C GLU A 121 -3.36 -6.51 26.38
N VAL A 122 -3.23 -7.26 25.28
CA VAL A 122 -4.29 -7.45 24.30
C VAL A 122 -5.29 -8.47 24.83
N SER A 123 -6.55 -8.07 25.00
CA SER A 123 -7.61 -8.93 25.55
C SER A 123 -8.61 -9.37 24.49
N THR A 124 -9.25 -10.52 24.72
CA THR A 124 -10.34 -11.05 23.87
C THR A 124 -11.52 -10.08 23.74
N GLU A 125 -11.79 -9.29 24.78
CA GLU A 125 -12.83 -8.26 24.78
C GLU A 125 -12.61 -7.20 23.71
N MET A 126 -11.35 -6.80 23.46
CA MET A 126 -11.01 -5.87 22.39
C MET A 126 -11.48 -6.40 21.03
N PHE A 127 -11.28 -7.69 20.76
CA PHE A 127 -11.75 -8.31 19.51
C PHE A 127 -13.27 -8.35 19.44
N HIS A 128 -13.96 -8.80 20.49
CA HIS A 128 -15.43 -8.84 20.48
C HIS A 128 -16.05 -7.47 20.21
N LYS A 129 -15.48 -6.42 20.81
CA LYS A 129 -15.93 -5.04 20.59
C LYS A 129 -15.78 -4.64 19.13
N GLU A 130 -14.59 -4.75 18.56
CA GLU A 130 -14.33 -4.25 17.20
C GLU A 130 -15.06 -5.09 16.13
N TYR A 131 -15.12 -6.43 16.29
CA TYR A 131 -15.86 -7.30 15.37
C TYR A 131 -17.39 -7.18 15.52
N GLY A 132 -17.90 -6.82 16.69
CA GLY A 132 -19.32 -6.61 16.91
C GLY A 132 -19.88 -5.41 16.14
N ALA A 133 -19.04 -4.41 15.85
CA ALA A 133 -19.42 -3.17 15.18
C ALA A 133 -18.99 -3.08 13.71
N VAL A 134 -18.34 -4.13 13.17
CA VAL A 134 -17.70 -4.06 11.84
C VAL A 134 -18.67 -3.77 10.69
N PHE A 135 -19.95 -4.14 10.84
CA PHE A 135 -20.99 -3.93 9.83
C PHE A 135 -21.75 -2.62 10.00
N ASP A 136 -21.58 -1.93 11.14
CA ASP A 136 -22.30 -0.68 11.40
C ASP A 136 -21.81 0.42 10.46
N GLY A 137 -20.50 0.44 10.16
CA GLY A 137 -19.86 1.50 9.39
C GLY A 137 -19.95 2.86 10.08
N ASP A 138 -19.48 3.91 9.40
CA ASP A 138 -19.61 5.28 9.86
C ASP A 138 -20.94 5.92 9.40
N ALA A 139 -21.18 7.17 9.80
CA ALA A 139 -22.37 7.91 9.37
C ALA A 139 -22.45 8.02 7.83
N SER A 140 -21.31 8.12 7.15
CA SER A 140 -21.23 8.17 5.69
C SER A 140 -21.73 6.87 5.06
N TRP A 141 -21.26 5.72 5.56
CA TRP A 141 -21.69 4.38 5.14
C TRP A 141 -23.20 4.19 5.36
N GLN A 142 -23.70 4.54 6.54
CA GLN A 142 -25.12 4.40 6.87
C GLN A 142 -26.03 5.33 6.07
N ALA A 143 -25.51 6.48 5.62
CA ALA A 143 -26.25 7.44 4.81
C ALA A 143 -26.37 7.04 3.32
N ILE A 144 -25.66 5.98 2.87
CA ILE A 144 -25.77 5.50 1.49
C ILE A 144 -27.19 5.00 1.25
N GLN A 145 -27.94 5.75 0.44
CA GLN A 145 -29.26 5.34 0.01
C GLN A 145 -29.14 4.22 -1.02
N VAL A 146 -29.77 3.08 -0.73
CA VAL A 146 -29.84 1.95 -1.64
C VAL A 146 -31.29 1.66 -2.00
N THR A 147 -31.54 1.38 -3.28
CA THR A 147 -32.81 0.85 -3.75
C THR A 147 -32.69 -0.66 -3.85
N GLY A 148 -33.48 -1.39 -3.07
CA GLY A 148 -33.52 -2.85 -3.16
C GLY A 148 -34.03 -3.29 -4.54
N SER A 149 -33.21 -3.99 -5.29
CA SER A 149 -33.56 -4.54 -6.61
C SER A 149 -32.86 -5.88 -6.82
N ALA A 150 -33.50 -6.76 -7.59
CA ALA A 150 -32.89 -8.03 -8.01
C ALA A 150 -31.85 -7.82 -9.12
N THR A 151 -31.93 -6.73 -9.88
CA THR A 151 -31.02 -6.38 -10.96
C THR A 151 -30.46 -4.97 -10.77
N TYR A 152 -29.21 -4.75 -11.20
CA TYR A 152 -28.56 -3.45 -11.13
C TYR A 152 -29.08 -2.52 -12.23
N GLU A 153 -29.46 -1.29 -11.85
CA GLU A 153 -29.87 -0.26 -12.80
C GLU A 153 -28.63 0.46 -13.35
N TRP A 154 -28.26 0.12 -14.58
CA TRP A 154 -27.07 0.68 -15.23
C TRP A 154 -27.25 2.15 -15.58
N GLN A 155 -26.37 3.00 -15.07
CA GLN A 155 -26.34 4.43 -15.39
C GLN A 155 -25.49 4.69 -16.63
N ALA A 156 -26.08 5.32 -17.66
CA ALA A 156 -25.42 5.55 -18.94
C ALA A 156 -24.29 6.59 -18.90
N ASP A 157 -24.27 7.45 -17.88
CA ASP A 157 -23.26 8.49 -17.64
C ASP A 157 -22.21 8.08 -16.60
N SER A 158 -22.43 7.00 -15.84
CA SER A 158 -21.48 6.53 -14.82
C SER A 158 -20.13 6.16 -15.42
N THR A 159 -19.06 6.77 -14.93
CA THR A 159 -17.67 6.43 -15.34
C THR A 159 -17.06 5.33 -14.48
N TYR A 160 -17.73 4.93 -13.39
CA TYR A 160 -17.24 3.92 -12.43
C TYR A 160 -17.87 2.54 -12.63
N ILE A 161 -19.18 2.48 -12.85
CA ILE A 161 -19.92 1.22 -12.98
C ILE A 161 -20.57 1.19 -14.37
N ARG A 162 -20.02 0.34 -15.24
CA ARG A 162 -20.45 0.18 -16.64
C ARG A 162 -20.89 -1.25 -16.88
N HIS A 163 -21.95 -1.43 -17.66
CA HIS A 163 -22.39 -2.76 -18.08
C HIS A 163 -21.35 -3.35 -19.03
N PRO A 164 -20.64 -4.43 -18.64
CA PRO A 164 -19.57 -4.96 -19.47
C PRO A 164 -20.14 -5.71 -20.68
N PRO A 165 -19.48 -5.67 -21.85
CA PRO A 165 -20.02 -6.27 -23.07
C PRO A 165 -19.86 -7.80 -23.13
N PHE A 166 -19.27 -8.44 -22.12
CA PHE A 166 -18.84 -9.85 -22.15
C PHE A 166 -19.93 -10.84 -22.58
N PHE A 167 -21.18 -10.57 -22.23
CA PHE A 167 -22.32 -11.46 -22.49
C PHE A 167 -23.25 -10.95 -23.60
N SER A 168 -22.96 -9.78 -24.19
CA SER A 168 -23.85 -9.14 -25.18
C SER A 168 -24.11 -10.00 -26.42
N THR A 169 -23.18 -10.89 -26.76
CA THR A 169 -23.29 -11.81 -27.90
C THR A 169 -23.33 -13.28 -27.48
N MET A 170 -23.45 -13.56 -26.17
CA MET A 170 -23.42 -14.93 -25.66
C MET A 170 -24.72 -15.65 -26.03
N LYS A 171 -24.58 -16.76 -26.75
CA LYS A 171 -25.68 -17.64 -27.12
C LYS A 171 -25.92 -18.67 -26.01
N ALA A 172 -27.16 -19.15 -25.89
CA ALA A 172 -27.49 -20.24 -24.97
C ALA A 172 -26.70 -21.54 -25.29
N GLN A 173 -26.43 -21.77 -26.58
CA GLN A 173 -25.53 -22.81 -27.04
C GLN A 173 -24.27 -22.15 -27.60
N PRO A 174 -23.07 -22.47 -27.08
CA PRO A 174 -21.82 -21.88 -27.58
C PRO A 174 -21.54 -22.35 -29.00
N ASP A 175 -21.01 -21.44 -29.83
CA ASP A 175 -20.48 -21.82 -31.13
C ASP A 175 -19.25 -22.73 -30.94
N PRO A 176 -18.97 -23.64 -31.89
CA PRO A 176 -17.75 -24.45 -31.86
C PRO A 176 -16.50 -23.57 -31.86
N VAL A 177 -15.45 -23.99 -31.14
CA VAL A 177 -14.12 -23.36 -31.19
C VAL A 177 -13.58 -23.48 -32.62
N GLN A 178 -13.06 -22.37 -33.16
CA GLN A 178 -12.47 -22.30 -34.50
C GLN A 178 -11.01 -21.87 -34.43
N ASP A 179 -10.25 -22.22 -35.47
CA ASP A 179 -8.87 -21.79 -35.63
C ASP A 179 -8.78 -20.27 -35.85
N ILE A 180 -7.75 -19.66 -35.27
CA ILE A 180 -7.44 -18.24 -35.46
C ILE A 180 -6.45 -18.10 -36.61
N HIS A 181 -6.87 -17.53 -37.74
CA HIS A 181 -6.02 -17.30 -38.92
C HIS A 181 -5.65 -15.82 -39.08
N GLY A 182 -4.40 -15.53 -39.46
CA GLY A 182 -3.95 -14.18 -39.79
C GLY A 182 -3.83 -13.20 -38.62
N ALA A 183 -3.77 -13.68 -37.38
CA ALA A 183 -3.57 -12.84 -36.20
C ALA A 183 -2.24 -12.07 -36.26
N ARG A 184 -2.27 -10.82 -35.79
CA ARG A 184 -1.06 -9.99 -35.65
C ARG A 184 -0.56 -10.04 -34.20
N ILE A 185 0.75 -9.94 -34.04
CA ILE A 185 1.38 -9.85 -32.73
C ILE A 185 1.05 -8.47 -32.14
N LEU A 186 0.37 -8.43 -30.99
CA LEU A 186 0.04 -7.19 -30.27
C LEU A 186 1.23 -6.68 -29.45
N ALA A 187 1.95 -7.59 -28.79
CA ALA A 187 3.14 -7.29 -27.99
C ALA A 187 4.10 -8.48 -28.00
N ILE A 188 5.41 -8.20 -27.97
CA ILE A 188 6.47 -9.17 -27.70
C ILE A 188 7.03 -8.80 -26.33
N LEU A 189 6.87 -9.69 -25.36
CA LEU A 189 7.25 -9.46 -23.99
C LEU A 189 8.35 -10.44 -23.58
N ALA A 190 9.28 -9.98 -22.74
CA ALA A 190 10.30 -10.83 -22.14
C ALA A 190 9.78 -11.45 -20.83
N ASP A 191 10.70 -11.96 -20.01
CA ASP A 191 10.39 -12.55 -18.71
C ASP A 191 9.93 -11.50 -17.68
N SER A 192 9.33 -11.97 -16.59
CA SER A 192 8.94 -11.17 -15.42
C SER A 192 7.84 -10.13 -15.64
N VAL A 193 7.01 -10.31 -16.67
CA VAL A 193 5.75 -9.55 -16.80
C VAL A 193 4.79 -9.95 -15.67
N THR A 194 4.50 -9.01 -14.79
CA THR A 194 3.51 -9.18 -13.73
C THR A 194 2.13 -8.69 -14.15
N THR A 195 1.08 -9.06 -13.41
CA THR A 195 -0.28 -8.55 -13.63
C THR A 195 -0.37 -7.03 -13.51
N ASP A 196 0.52 -6.38 -12.75
CA ASP A 196 0.56 -4.91 -12.64
C ASP A 196 1.05 -4.23 -13.92
N HIS A 197 1.82 -4.93 -14.77
CA HIS A 197 2.19 -4.43 -16.10
C HIS A 197 1.02 -4.56 -17.09
N ILE A 198 0.22 -5.61 -16.95
CA ILE A 198 -0.90 -5.93 -17.84
C ILE A 198 -2.12 -5.07 -17.49
N SER A 199 -2.37 -4.86 -16.19
CA SER A 199 -3.54 -4.17 -15.63
C SER A 199 -3.13 -3.40 -14.37
N PRO A 200 -2.57 -2.18 -14.51
CA PRO A 200 -2.12 -1.39 -13.38
C PRO A 200 -3.28 -0.97 -12.48
N ALA A 201 -3.11 -1.07 -11.16
CA ALA A 201 -4.13 -0.72 -10.15
C ALA A 201 -3.94 0.68 -9.51
N GLY A 202 -2.88 1.40 -9.90
CA GLY A 202 -2.48 2.68 -9.32
C GLY A 202 -2.88 3.89 -10.16
N ASN A 203 -2.05 4.94 -10.13
CA ASN A 203 -2.32 6.21 -10.81
C ASN A 203 -2.53 6.05 -12.32
N ILE A 204 -3.56 6.73 -12.83
CA ILE A 204 -3.79 6.91 -14.27
C ILE A 204 -2.93 8.08 -14.76
N LYS A 205 -1.99 7.81 -15.67
CA LYS A 205 -1.14 8.86 -16.23
C LYS A 205 -1.94 9.78 -17.15
N ARG A 206 -1.69 11.10 -17.06
CA ARG A 206 -2.39 12.13 -17.85
C ARG A 206 -2.23 11.95 -19.37
N ASP A 207 -1.10 11.44 -19.81
CA ASP A 207 -0.77 11.19 -21.22
C ASP A 207 -1.18 9.79 -21.70
N SER A 208 -1.89 9.00 -20.89
CA SER A 208 -2.41 7.68 -21.28
C SER A 208 -3.78 7.78 -21.97
N PRO A 209 -4.20 6.75 -22.74
CA PRO A 209 -5.55 6.71 -23.30
C PRO A 209 -6.68 6.87 -22.27
N ALA A 210 -6.46 6.43 -21.02
CA ALA A 210 -7.43 6.58 -19.94
C ALA A 210 -7.36 7.96 -19.25
N GLY A 211 -6.26 8.70 -19.41
CA GLY A 211 -6.08 10.06 -18.87
C GLY A 211 -6.42 11.18 -19.85
N ALA A 212 -6.50 10.86 -21.14
CA ALA A 212 -6.95 11.78 -22.19
C ALA A 212 -8.49 11.89 -22.18
N THR A 213 -9.02 12.58 -21.18
CA THR A 213 -10.42 13.05 -21.10
C THR A 213 -10.46 14.55 -21.08
#